data_AF-A0A834ZFF5-F1
#
_entry.id   AF-A0A834ZFF5-F1
#
_cell.length_a   1.000
_cell.length_b   1.000
_cell.length_c   1.000
_cell.angle_alpha   90.00
_cell.angle_beta   90.00
_cell.angle_gamma   90.00
#
_symmetry.space_group_name_H-M   'P 1'
#
loop_
_entity.id
_entity.type
_entity.pdbx_description
1 polymer ?
#
loop_
_entity_poly.entity_id
_entity_poly.type
_entity_poly.pdbx_seq_one_letter_code
_entity_poly.pdbx_strand_id
1 'polypeptide(L)'
;MAFLQFHLLSSLCNVLVLSPKYRLSLLSRWKQRGMYATCMWIVQLLLVLSKVDSVFIYIPEFYLEALVDCFHALRRIDPPFVPPAVFIKQGLASFVTFTVTHFNDPRISSADLRDLLLQSISVLVQYKDYLVAFERNEAAIHRMPKSLLSAFDNRSWIPVTNILLQLCKGSGFGSSKHRESSSVLFQGLLREACSHDEGLFSAFLNRLFNTLSWTMTEFSVSVREMQEKYQVTELQQRKCSVIFDLSCNLARVLEFCTSEIPQAFLSGSDMNLRRLTELIVFILNQITSAADAEFFDLSLRQHGQSLEKINRGMILAPLVGIILNLLDAGVGTEYRGQNDVVEVFASMECPATVHCGFQYLLKYNWAESLRGDASLTRLRLLEKFSNILRSRTESREVGMIGFSGGSEEDDDNQCCICYGCEAGARFEPCSHRSCFVCITRHLLNCQRCFFCNATVLEVVRVDENTT
;
A
#
# COMPACT_ATOMS: atom_id res chain seq x y z
N MET A 1 37.90 14.83 -24.10
CA MET A 1 38.48 13.81 -23.19
C MET A 1 37.50 13.28 -22.15
N ALA A 2 36.70 14.12 -21.47
CA ALA A 2 35.71 13.67 -20.46
C ALA A 2 34.65 12.67 -20.99
N PHE A 3 34.18 12.87 -22.23
CA PHE A 3 33.18 11.99 -22.88
C PHE A 3 33.70 10.56 -23.16
N LEU A 4 34.98 10.43 -23.52
CA LEU A 4 35.63 9.13 -23.76
C LEU A 4 35.90 8.37 -22.45
N GLN A 5 36.27 9.07 -21.37
CA GLN A 5 36.37 8.48 -20.04
C GLN A 5 35.01 7.99 -19.53
N PHE A 6 33.93 8.67 -19.89
CA PHE A 6 32.56 8.29 -19.52
C PHE A 6 32.07 7.03 -20.25
N HIS A 7 32.32 6.91 -21.56
CA HIS A 7 32.00 5.68 -22.29
C HIS A 7 32.78 4.47 -21.76
N LEU A 8 34.04 4.64 -21.39
CA LEU A 8 34.83 3.57 -20.76
C LEU A 8 34.29 3.17 -19.38
N LEU A 9 33.84 4.14 -18.58
CA LEU A 9 33.16 3.90 -17.29
C LEU A 9 31.79 3.23 -17.46
N SER A 10 31.03 3.62 -18.48
CA SER A 10 29.75 2.98 -18.84
C SER A 10 29.96 1.56 -19.36
N SER A 11 30.97 1.31 -20.21
CA SER A 11 31.34 -0.05 -20.61
C SER A 11 31.82 -0.89 -19.43
N LEU A 12 32.54 -0.29 -18.46
CA LEU A 12 32.93 -0.95 -17.21
C LEU A 12 31.72 -1.23 -16.29
N CYS A 13 30.78 -0.29 -16.13
CA CYS A 13 29.55 -0.50 -15.35
C CYS A 13 28.60 -1.50 -16.07
N ASN A 14 28.49 -1.51 -17.41
CA ASN A 14 27.77 -2.53 -18.18
C ASN A 14 28.37 -3.94 -18.03
N VAL A 15 29.71 -4.05 -18.01
CA VAL A 15 30.40 -5.32 -17.71
C VAL A 15 30.17 -5.78 -16.26
N LEU A 16 29.96 -4.85 -15.33
CA LEU A 16 29.62 -5.13 -13.93
C LEU A 16 28.13 -5.53 -13.75
N VAL A 17 27.23 -4.96 -14.55
CA VAL A 17 25.77 -5.24 -14.55
C VAL A 17 25.45 -6.61 -15.14
N LEU A 18 26.15 -7.03 -16.20
CA LEU A 18 25.88 -8.30 -16.92
C LEU A 18 26.29 -9.59 -16.18
N SER A 19 26.80 -9.51 -14.95
CA SER A 19 27.26 -10.69 -14.23
C SER A 19 27.18 -10.51 -12.71
N PRO A 20 26.13 -11.03 -12.05
CA PRO A 20 25.97 -10.95 -10.61
C PRO A 20 27.08 -11.68 -9.81
N LYS A 21 28.00 -12.37 -10.50
CA LYS A 21 29.15 -13.10 -9.94
C LYS A 21 30.52 -12.43 -10.16
N TYR A 22 30.66 -11.39 -10.99
CA TYR A 22 31.94 -10.66 -11.08
C TYR A 22 32.04 -9.69 -9.90
N ARG A 23 32.66 -10.18 -8.83
CA ARG A 23 33.04 -9.39 -7.67
C ARG A 23 33.81 -8.14 -8.13
N LEU A 24 33.35 -6.96 -7.74
CA LEU A 24 34.11 -5.70 -7.73
C LEU A 24 35.43 -5.78 -6.93
N SER A 25 35.73 -6.93 -6.31
CA SER A 25 37.01 -7.28 -5.69
C SER A 25 38.20 -7.21 -6.64
N LEU A 26 37.99 -7.21 -7.97
CA LEU A 26 39.05 -7.15 -8.99
C LEU A 26 39.45 -5.72 -9.40
N LEU A 27 38.73 -4.68 -8.94
CA LEU A 27 39.14 -3.30 -9.17
C LEU A 27 40.19 -2.87 -8.14
N SER A 28 41.30 -2.32 -8.63
CA SER A 28 42.30 -1.69 -7.76
C SER A 28 41.68 -0.53 -6.96
N ARG A 29 42.19 -0.26 -5.76
CA ARG A 29 41.68 0.81 -4.88
C ARG A 29 41.62 2.18 -5.56
N TRP A 30 42.52 2.48 -6.49
CA TRP A 30 42.49 3.75 -7.23
C TRP A 30 41.33 3.83 -8.22
N LYS A 31 40.92 2.71 -8.84
CA LYS A 31 39.73 2.65 -9.73
C LYS A 31 38.45 2.84 -8.91
N GLN A 32 38.39 2.23 -7.72
CA GLN A 32 37.28 2.41 -6.79
C GLN A 32 37.19 3.88 -6.30
N ARG A 33 38.34 4.52 -6.00
CA ARG A 33 38.42 5.97 -5.71
C ARG A 33 37.89 6.82 -6.85
N GLY A 34 38.34 6.53 -8.07
CA GLY A 34 37.89 7.24 -9.27
C GLY A 34 36.39 7.10 -9.50
N MET A 35 35.85 5.88 -9.40
CA MET A 35 34.42 5.62 -9.55
C MET A 35 33.59 6.37 -8.50
N TYR A 36 34.03 6.37 -7.23
CA TYR A 36 33.38 7.12 -6.17
C TYR A 36 33.40 8.64 -6.43
N ALA A 37 34.56 9.20 -6.78
CA ALA A 37 34.68 10.62 -7.10
C ALA A 37 33.79 11.01 -8.28
N THR A 38 33.76 10.19 -9.33
CA THR A 38 32.87 10.37 -10.48
C THR A 38 31.40 10.31 -10.07
N CYS A 39 30.97 9.32 -9.28
CA CYS A 39 29.60 9.24 -8.80
C CYS A 39 29.20 10.52 -8.06
N MET A 40 30.03 10.98 -7.11
CA MET A 40 29.72 12.18 -6.34
C MET A 40 29.70 13.45 -7.19
N TRP A 41 30.61 13.55 -8.17
CA TRP A 41 30.58 14.64 -9.12
C TRP A 41 29.30 14.61 -9.98
N ILE A 42 28.87 13.44 -10.46
CA ILE A 42 27.63 13.30 -11.25
C ILE A 42 26.41 13.70 -10.43
N VAL A 43 26.28 13.22 -9.20
CA VAL A 43 25.15 13.62 -8.33
C VAL A 43 25.08 15.14 -8.21
N GLN A 44 26.21 15.79 -7.91
CA GLN A 44 26.25 17.24 -7.76
C GLN A 44 25.90 17.95 -9.06
N LEU A 45 26.45 17.47 -10.19
CA LEU A 45 26.12 18.01 -11.50
C LEU A 45 24.61 17.93 -11.76
N LEU A 46 24.01 16.75 -11.58
CA LEU A 46 22.59 16.54 -11.81
C LEU A 46 21.73 17.40 -10.87
N LEU A 47 22.11 17.57 -9.59
CA LEU A 47 21.43 18.45 -8.65
C LEU A 47 21.51 19.94 -9.04
N VAL A 48 22.61 20.38 -9.64
CA VAL A 48 22.75 21.75 -10.14
C VAL A 48 21.93 21.94 -11.38
N LEU A 49 22.02 21.01 -12.33
CA LEU A 49 21.29 21.07 -13.60
C LEU A 49 19.78 20.93 -13.39
N SER A 50 19.33 20.18 -12.39
CA SER A 50 17.90 20.03 -12.08
C SER A 50 17.23 21.29 -11.54
N LYS A 51 18.00 22.33 -11.20
CA LYS A 51 17.49 23.67 -10.88
C LYS A 51 17.21 24.52 -12.13
N VAL A 52 17.63 24.07 -13.31
CA VAL A 52 17.46 24.79 -14.58
C VAL A 52 16.56 23.94 -15.49
N ASP A 53 15.25 24.21 -15.45
CA ASP A 53 14.22 23.42 -16.13
C ASP A 53 14.51 23.20 -17.62
N SER A 54 14.95 24.25 -18.32
CA SER A 54 15.23 24.21 -19.76
C SER A 54 16.41 23.32 -20.14
N VAL A 55 17.27 22.93 -19.19
CA VAL A 55 18.48 22.12 -19.45
C VAL A 55 18.30 20.70 -18.95
N PHE A 56 17.62 20.50 -17.81
CA PHE A 56 17.50 19.19 -17.17
C PHE A 56 16.83 18.13 -18.07
N ILE A 57 15.84 18.54 -18.88
CA ILE A 57 15.13 17.65 -19.81
C ILE A 57 16.01 17.07 -20.93
N TYR A 58 17.15 17.69 -21.23
CA TYR A 58 18.08 17.27 -22.28
C TYR A 58 19.24 16.42 -21.76
N ILE A 59 19.27 16.13 -20.45
CA ILE A 59 20.33 15.31 -19.86
C ILE A 59 20.16 13.87 -20.32
N PRO A 60 21.21 13.27 -20.93
CA PRO A 60 21.15 11.88 -21.35
C PRO A 60 20.90 10.92 -20.18
N GLU A 61 20.02 9.94 -20.41
CA GLU A 61 19.61 8.93 -19.42
C GLU A 61 20.79 8.19 -18.77
N PHE A 62 21.84 7.92 -19.55
CA PHE A 62 23.01 7.19 -19.10
C PHE A 62 23.73 7.84 -17.90
N TYR A 63 23.62 9.16 -17.71
CA TYR A 63 24.23 9.83 -16.55
C TYR A 63 23.57 9.38 -15.25
N LEU A 64 22.24 9.21 -15.26
CA LEU A 64 21.46 8.78 -14.10
C LEU A 64 21.65 7.28 -13.87
N GLU A 65 21.56 6.48 -14.93
CA GLU A 65 21.76 5.03 -14.86
C GLU A 65 23.15 4.68 -14.30
N ALA A 66 24.20 5.23 -14.91
CA ALA A 66 25.57 5.02 -14.45
C ALA A 66 25.79 5.52 -13.02
N LEU A 67 25.15 6.63 -12.63
CA LEU A 67 25.21 7.12 -11.26
C LEU A 67 24.65 6.07 -10.28
N VAL A 68 23.44 5.58 -10.52
CA VAL A 68 22.76 4.67 -9.60
C VAL A 68 23.49 3.32 -9.54
N ASP A 69 23.87 2.78 -10.70
CA ASP A 69 24.58 1.50 -10.79
C ASP A 69 25.92 1.57 -10.08
N CYS A 70 26.73 2.57 -10.39
CA CYS A 70 28.05 2.67 -9.82
C CYS A 70 27.96 3.03 -8.29
N PHE A 71 26.90 3.73 -7.83
CA PHE A 71 26.62 3.92 -6.39
C PHE A 71 26.30 2.61 -5.67
N HIS A 72 25.38 1.79 -6.19
CA HIS A 72 25.02 0.50 -5.56
C HIS A 72 26.13 -0.54 -5.70
N ALA A 73 26.91 -0.50 -6.79
CA ALA A 73 28.13 -1.26 -6.93
C ALA A 73 29.09 -0.96 -5.77
N LEU A 74 29.42 0.32 -5.54
CA LEU A 74 30.27 0.77 -4.43
C LEU A 74 29.72 0.35 -3.06
N ARG A 75 28.40 0.47 -2.85
CA ARG A 75 27.70 0.08 -1.61
C ARG A 75 27.86 -1.41 -1.29
N ARG A 76 27.87 -2.26 -2.31
CA ARG A 76 27.90 -3.73 -2.18
C ARG A 76 29.31 -4.33 -2.16
N ILE A 77 30.37 -3.51 -2.26
CA ILE A 77 31.75 -4.01 -2.26
C ILE A 77 32.08 -4.62 -0.89
N ASP A 78 32.60 -5.84 -0.93
CA ASP A 78 33.14 -6.55 0.23
C ASP A 78 34.59 -6.99 -0.07
N PRO A 79 35.60 -6.52 0.69
CA PRO A 79 35.52 -5.61 1.84
C PRO A 79 35.18 -4.16 1.43
N PRO A 80 34.53 -3.37 2.31
CA PRO A 80 34.11 -2.01 1.99
C PRO A 80 35.29 -1.13 1.59
N PHE A 81 35.22 -0.55 0.40
CA PHE A 81 36.28 0.29 -0.17
C PHE A 81 36.55 1.56 0.67
N VAL A 82 35.49 2.10 1.27
CA VAL A 82 35.51 3.25 2.19
C VAL A 82 34.69 2.83 3.41
N PRO A 83 35.09 3.16 4.66
CA PRO A 83 34.26 2.89 5.83
C PRO A 83 32.85 3.47 5.61
N PRO A 84 31.76 2.76 5.96
CA PRO A 84 30.40 3.28 5.78
C PRO A 84 30.23 4.71 6.29
N ALA A 85 30.90 5.06 7.39
CA ALA A 85 30.90 6.41 7.94
C ALA A 85 31.41 7.52 7.00
N VAL A 86 32.39 7.26 6.13
CA VAL A 86 32.91 8.25 5.16
C VAL A 86 32.02 8.31 3.92
N PHE A 87 31.48 7.16 3.47
CA PHE A 87 30.48 7.11 2.40
C PHE A 87 29.19 7.85 2.77
N ILE A 88 28.76 7.73 4.03
CA ILE A 88 27.60 8.45 4.60
C ILE A 88 27.89 9.96 4.73
N LYS A 89 29.10 10.34 5.16
CA LYS A 89 29.47 11.75 5.38
C LYS A 89 29.74 12.52 4.09
N GLN A 90 30.19 11.86 3.02
CA GLN A 90 30.52 12.50 1.76
C GLN A 90 29.69 11.87 0.64
N GLY A 91 28.70 12.61 0.14
CA GLY A 91 27.97 12.26 -1.08
C GLY A 91 26.66 11.48 -0.92
N LEU A 92 26.49 10.66 0.13
CA LEU A 92 25.19 10.00 0.39
C LEU A 92 24.06 11.01 0.53
N ALA A 93 24.27 12.10 1.27
CA ALA A 93 23.25 13.15 1.44
C ALA A 93 22.79 13.73 0.10
N SER A 94 23.72 13.95 -0.84
CA SER A 94 23.40 14.48 -2.16
C SER A 94 22.71 13.43 -3.03
N PHE A 95 23.13 12.16 -2.94
CA PHE A 95 22.46 11.08 -3.64
C PHE A 95 21.01 10.92 -3.15
N VAL A 96 20.80 10.92 -1.83
CA VAL A 96 19.47 10.91 -1.21
C VAL A 96 18.66 12.12 -1.66
N THR A 97 19.23 13.33 -1.62
CA THR A 97 18.56 14.56 -2.08
C THR A 97 18.08 14.41 -3.53
N PHE A 98 18.94 13.87 -4.41
CA PHE A 98 18.61 13.69 -5.81
C PHE A 98 17.50 12.64 -5.99
N THR A 99 17.64 11.45 -5.38
CA THR A 99 16.66 10.37 -5.53
C THR A 99 15.29 10.79 -5.02
N VAL A 100 15.18 11.35 -3.80
CA VAL A 100 13.90 11.76 -3.20
C VAL A 100 13.25 12.94 -3.92
N THR A 101 14.05 13.77 -4.59
CA THR A 101 13.54 14.90 -5.37
C THR A 101 13.00 14.47 -6.73
N HIS A 102 13.61 13.45 -7.36
CA HIS A 102 13.41 13.18 -8.78
C HIS A 102 12.69 11.87 -9.11
N PHE A 103 12.43 10.99 -8.14
CA PHE A 103 11.76 9.70 -8.42
C PHE A 103 10.34 9.84 -8.98
N ASN A 104 9.65 10.94 -8.70
CA ASN A 104 8.33 11.26 -9.26
C ASN A 104 8.34 12.58 -10.06
N ASP A 105 9.50 12.95 -10.63
CA ASP A 105 9.65 14.19 -11.39
C ASP A 105 9.25 13.98 -12.86
N PRO A 106 8.22 14.70 -13.37
CA PRO A 106 7.74 14.53 -14.74
C PRO A 106 8.76 14.95 -15.79
N ARG A 107 9.80 15.72 -15.43
CA ARG A 107 10.89 16.09 -16.33
C ARG A 107 11.78 14.90 -16.70
N ILE A 108 11.77 13.84 -15.90
CA ILE A 108 12.38 12.55 -16.25
C ILE A 108 11.33 11.74 -17.03
N SER A 109 11.43 11.78 -18.36
CA SER A 109 10.51 11.11 -19.27
C SER A 109 10.55 9.59 -19.16
N SER A 110 11.74 9.02 -18.95
CA SER A 110 11.94 7.58 -18.81
C SER A 110 11.40 7.09 -17.47
N ALA A 111 10.32 6.34 -17.54
CA ALA A 111 9.71 5.75 -16.36
C ALA A 111 10.59 4.64 -15.75
N ASP A 112 11.45 4.00 -16.54
CA ASP A 112 12.43 3.03 -16.04
C ASP A 112 13.47 3.70 -15.12
N LEU A 113 13.90 4.93 -15.46
CA LEU A 113 14.79 5.70 -14.59
C LEU A 113 14.10 6.14 -13.29
N ARG A 114 12.82 6.51 -13.35
CA ARG A 114 12.03 6.83 -12.15
C ARG A 114 11.90 5.61 -11.24
N ASP A 115 11.63 4.44 -11.82
CA ASP A 115 11.59 3.16 -11.10
C ASP A 115 12.96 2.82 -10.50
N LEU A 116 14.05 3.07 -11.21
CA LEU A 116 15.43 2.88 -10.73
C LEU A 116 15.74 3.75 -9.49
N LEU A 117 15.27 5.01 -9.48
CA LEU A 117 15.38 5.88 -8.31
C LEU A 117 14.53 5.38 -7.13
N LEU A 118 13.28 4.97 -7.39
CA LEU A 118 12.39 4.37 -6.38
C LEU A 118 12.98 3.11 -5.76
N GLN A 119 13.49 2.19 -6.59
CA GLN A 119 14.17 0.97 -6.13
C GLN A 119 15.40 1.31 -5.30
N SER A 120 16.15 2.34 -5.67
CA SER A 120 17.28 2.83 -4.87
C SER A 120 16.86 3.28 -3.48
N ILE A 121 15.76 4.03 -3.36
CA ILE A 121 15.20 4.43 -2.07
C ILE A 121 14.79 3.19 -1.28
N SER A 122 14.02 2.29 -1.90
CA SER A 122 13.53 1.04 -1.30
C SER A 122 14.65 0.18 -0.72
N VAL A 123 15.78 0.05 -1.43
CA VAL A 123 16.95 -0.68 -0.96
C VAL A 123 17.64 0.04 0.20
N LEU A 124 17.77 1.37 0.15
CA LEU A 124 18.53 2.11 1.15
C LEU A 124 17.81 2.20 2.49
N VAL A 125 16.49 2.42 2.50
CA VAL A 125 15.72 2.56 3.75
C VAL A 125 15.66 1.26 4.57
N GLN A 126 15.97 0.10 3.97
CA GLN A 126 16.07 -1.19 4.68
C GLN A 126 17.26 -1.27 5.65
N TYR A 127 18.25 -0.38 5.51
CA TYR A 127 19.46 -0.41 6.33
C TYR A 127 19.49 0.79 7.27
N LYS A 128 19.60 0.53 8.57
CA LYS A 128 19.56 1.54 9.64
C LYS A 128 20.47 2.75 9.40
N ASP A 129 21.73 2.52 9.00
CA ASP A 129 22.70 3.60 8.79
C ASP A 129 22.32 4.53 7.63
N TYR A 130 21.67 3.98 6.59
CA TYR A 130 21.19 4.76 5.46
C TYR A 130 19.87 5.44 5.78
N LEU A 131 18.96 4.78 6.50
CA LEU A 131 17.71 5.39 6.97
C LEU A 131 17.96 6.68 7.77
N VAL A 132 18.97 6.69 8.65
CA VAL A 132 19.39 7.90 9.38
C VAL A 132 19.81 9.03 8.44
N ALA A 133 20.35 8.72 7.26
CA ALA A 133 20.68 9.73 6.26
C ALA A 133 19.43 10.35 5.62
N PHE A 134 18.34 9.58 5.43
CA PHE A 134 17.05 10.12 5.01
C PHE A 134 16.43 10.99 6.12
N GLU A 135 16.50 10.54 7.37
CA GLU A 135 15.96 11.28 8.53
C GLU A 135 16.67 12.61 8.79
N ARG A 136 17.88 12.80 8.26
CA ARG A 136 18.67 14.05 8.38
C ARG A 136 18.68 14.87 7.10
N ASN A 137 17.94 14.45 6.07
CA ASN A 137 17.94 15.10 4.77
C ASN A 137 16.70 15.98 4.60
N GLU A 138 16.89 17.28 4.48
CA GLU A 138 15.82 18.27 4.31
C GLU A 138 14.88 17.95 3.14
N ALA A 139 15.41 17.55 1.98
CA ALA A 139 14.58 17.21 0.83
C ALA A 139 13.75 15.94 1.08
N ALA A 140 14.32 14.94 1.76
CA ALA A 140 13.60 13.73 2.11
C ALA A 140 12.46 14.03 3.10
N ILE A 141 12.74 14.79 4.16
CA ILE A 141 11.75 15.19 5.18
C ILE A 141 10.56 15.92 4.54
N HIS A 142 10.83 16.91 3.68
CA HIS A 142 9.78 17.77 3.15
C HIS A 142 9.05 17.23 1.91
N ARG A 143 9.72 16.45 1.05
CA ARG A 143 9.17 16.03 -0.25
C ARG A 143 8.73 14.59 -0.28
N MET A 144 9.51 13.70 0.34
CA MET A 144 9.33 12.25 0.18
C MET A 144 7.93 11.76 0.59
N PRO A 145 7.33 12.19 1.72
CA PRO A 145 6.01 11.70 2.15
C PRO A 145 4.93 11.92 1.08
N LYS A 146 4.74 13.17 0.63
CA LYS A 146 3.73 13.52 -0.38
C LYS A 146 4.05 12.87 -1.74
N SER A 147 5.32 12.89 -2.14
CA SER A 147 5.74 12.28 -3.40
C SER A 147 5.49 10.77 -3.42
N LEU A 148 5.71 10.05 -2.31
CA LEU A 148 5.42 8.61 -2.21
C LEU A 148 3.93 8.31 -2.36
N LEU A 149 3.07 9.06 -1.66
CA LEU A 149 1.62 8.90 -1.78
C LEU A 149 1.15 9.15 -3.23
N SER A 150 1.69 10.18 -3.88
CA SER A 150 1.33 10.51 -5.28
C SER A 150 1.84 9.48 -6.29
N ALA A 151 3.02 8.90 -6.04
CA ALA A 151 3.67 7.91 -6.90
C ALA A 151 3.11 6.50 -6.73
N PHE A 152 2.22 6.27 -5.76
CA PHE A 152 1.50 5.01 -5.66
C PHE A 152 0.51 4.89 -6.83
N ASP A 153 0.93 4.28 -7.92
CA ASP A 153 0.15 4.08 -9.14
C ASP A 153 0.27 2.64 -9.68
N ASN A 154 -0.37 2.36 -10.82
CA ASN A 154 -0.39 1.01 -11.40
C ASN A 154 0.99 0.45 -11.75
N ARG A 155 2.02 1.30 -11.87
CA ARG A 155 3.38 0.90 -12.24
C ARG A 155 4.29 0.79 -11.01
N SER A 156 4.22 1.76 -10.10
CA SER A 156 5.17 1.95 -9.02
C SER A 156 4.67 1.48 -7.65
N TRP A 157 3.46 0.92 -7.55
CA TRP A 157 2.88 0.52 -6.27
C TRP A 157 3.77 -0.47 -5.49
N ILE A 158 4.48 -1.41 -6.14
CA ILE A 158 5.35 -2.38 -5.45
C ILE A 158 6.52 -1.67 -4.73
N PRO A 159 7.41 -0.93 -5.40
CA PRO A 159 8.51 -0.26 -4.71
C PRO A 159 8.02 0.77 -3.69
N VAL A 160 6.92 1.49 -3.96
CA VAL A 160 6.33 2.43 -3.00
C VAL A 160 5.81 1.70 -1.76
N THR A 161 5.08 0.59 -1.91
CA THR A 161 4.62 -0.24 -0.78
C THR A 161 5.80 -0.69 0.06
N ASN A 162 6.86 -1.19 -0.57
CA ASN A 162 8.06 -1.63 0.14
C ASN A 162 8.72 -0.50 0.94
N ILE A 163 8.81 0.71 0.37
CA ILE A 163 9.32 1.88 1.08
C ILE A 163 8.43 2.21 2.28
N LEU A 164 7.11 2.35 2.06
CA LEU A 164 6.14 2.66 3.10
C LEU A 164 6.22 1.65 4.24
N LEU A 165 6.32 0.35 3.94
CA LEU A 165 6.49 -0.68 4.97
C LEU A 165 7.74 -0.49 5.79
N GLN A 166 8.90 -0.22 5.18
CA GLN A 166 10.12 0.01 5.96
C GLN A 166 9.98 1.22 6.88
N LEU A 167 9.33 2.30 6.43
CA LEU A 167 9.13 3.50 7.23
C LEU A 167 8.11 3.25 8.36
N CYS A 168 7.04 2.51 8.08
CA CYS A 168 5.89 2.27 8.96
C CYS A 168 6.02 1.03 9.86
N LYS A 169 7.13 0.28 9.79
CA LYS A 169 7.35 -0.93 10.60
C LYS A 169 7.17 -0.66 12.11
N GLY A 170 6.59 -1.64 12.81
CA GLY A 170 6.48 -1.66 14.29
C GLY A 170 5.21 -1.05 14.89
N SER A 171 4.26 -0.57 14.07
CA SER A 171 2.96 -0.02 14.53
C SER A 171 1.78 -1.00 14.37
N GLY A 172 1.98 -2.14 13.70
CA GLY A 172 0.91 -3.10 13.41
C GLY A 172 0.71 -4.17 14.48
N PHE A 173 -0.48 -4.74 14.52
CA PHE A 173 -0.84 -5.91 15.33
C PHE A 173 0.11 -7.07 15.03
N GLY A 174 0.71 -7.62 16.08
CA GLY A 174 1.67 -8.71 15.98
C GLY A 174 3.00 -8.35 15.30
N SER A 175 3.28 -7.06 15.06
CA SER A 175 4.60 -6.64 14.60
C SER A 175 5.58 -6.61 15.77
N SER A 176 6.62 -7.45 15.74
CA SER A 176 7.61 -7.47 16.81
C SER A 176 8.40 -6.16 16.79
N LYS A 177 8.40 -5.41 17.89
CA LYS A 177 9.18 -4.16 18.02
C LYS A 177 10.70 -4.37 18.01
N HIS A 178 11.17 -5.62 18.01
CA HIS A 178 12.51 -5.94 18.50
C HIS A 178 13.60 -6.12 17.43
N ARG A 179 13.30 -6.03 16.12
CA ARG A 179 14.27 -6.46 15.10
C ARG A 179 14.63 -5.51 13.96
N GLU A 180 13.91 -4.42 13.71
CA GLU A 180 14.09 -3.73 12.42
C GLU A 180 14.06 -2.20 12.51
N SER A 181 14.76 -1.56 11.57
CA SER A 181 14.92 -0.12 11.45
C SER A 181 13.61 0.53 10.97
N SER A 182 12.74 0.91 11.89
CA SER A 182 11.62 1.81 11.61
C SER A 182 12.00 3.27 11.86
N SER A 183 11.26 4.20 11.25
CA SER A 183 11.46 5.64 11.44
C SER A 183 10.23 6.31 12.03
N VAL A 184 10.29 6.66 13.32
CA VAL A 184 9.23 7.42 14.00
C VAL A 184 9.03 8.79 13.34
N LEU A 185 10.12 9.39 12.84
CA LEU A 185 10.06 10.67 12.13
C LEU A 185 9.22 10.56 10.86
N PHE A 186 9.52 9.60 9.97
CA PHE A 186 8.75 9.45 8.73
C PHE A 186 7.32 8.97 8.96
N GLN A 187 7.03 8.23 10.02
CA GLN A 187 5.66 7.91 10.43
C GLN A 187 4.86 9.18 10.73
N GLY A 188 5.44 10.10 11.53
CA GLY A 188 4.84 11.40 11.80
C GLY A 188 4.65 12.25 10.54
N LEU A 189 5.66 12.32 9.67
CA LEU A 189 5.60 13.08 8.42
C LEU A 189 4.57 12.52 7.42
N LEU A 190 4.41 11.20 7.34
CA LEU A 190 3.37 10.56 6.53
C LEU A 190 1.98 10.88 7.09
N ARG A 191 1.80 10.79 8.42
CA ARG A 191 0.55 11.19 9.08
C ARG A 191 0.20 12.65 8.79
N GLU A 192 1.16 13.56 8.90
CA GLU A 192 0.98 14.97 8.57
C GLU A 192 0.63 15.16 7.10
N ALA A 193 1.33 14.50 6.18
CA ALA A 193 1.05 14.60 4.75
C ALA A 193 -0.38 14.16 4.41
N CYS A 194 -0.86 13.07 4.99
CA CYS A 194 -2.23 12.59 4.79
C CYS A 194 -3.28 13.50 5.42
N SER A 195 -2.98 14.11 6.58
CA SER A 195 -3.93 14.96 7.30
C SER A 195 -4.08 16.36 6.69
N HIS A 196 -3.03 16.89 6.06
CA HIS A 196 -3.06 18.21 5.43
C HIS A 196 -3.60 18.20 3.99
N ASP A 197 -3.56 17.06 3.31
CA ASP A 197 -3.99 16.92 1.91
C ASP A 197 -4.95 15.74 1.76
N GLU A 198 -6.21 15.98 2.14
CA GLU A 198 -7.28 14.97 2.09
C GLU A 198 -7.51 14.44 0.67
N GLY A 199 -7.33 15.28 -0.36
CA GLY A 199 -7.48 14.90 -1.76
C GLY A 199 -6.41 13.90 -2.20
N LEU A 200 -5.15 14.17 -1.87
CA LEU A 200 -4.03 13.24 -2.11
C LEU A 200 -4.23 11.93 -1.36
N PHE A 201 -4.61 11.99 -0.08
CA PHE A 201 -4.82 10.81 0.73
C PHE A 201 -6.02 9.98 0.25
N SER A 202 -7.13 10.61 -0.13
CA SER A 202 -8.29 9.94 -0.71
C SER A 202 -7.94 9.23 -2.02
N ALA A 203 -7.17 9.88 -2.90
CA ALA A 203 -6.67 9.27 -4.14
C ALA A 203 -5.74 8.07 -3.85
N PHE A 204 -4.82 8.21 -2.90
CA PHE A 204 -3.95 7.13 -2.44
C PHE A 204 -4.74 5.95 -1.88
N LEU A 205 -5.67 6.19 -0.94
CA LEU A 205 -6.53 5.16 -0.35
C LEU A 205 -7.37 4.46 -1.42
N ASN A 206 -7.92 5.21 -2.37
CA ASN A 206 -8.68 4.62 -3.46
C ASN A 206 -7.85 3.61 -4.27
N ARG A 207 -6.62 4.00 -4.62
CA ARG A 207 -5.67 3.11 -5.32
C ARG A 207 -5.29 1.92 -4.43
N LEU A 208 -4.98 2.15 -3.16
CA LEU A 208 -4.61 1.10 -2.21
C LEU A 208 -5.70 0.03 -2.07
N PHE A 209 -6.97 0.46 -1.91
CA PHE A 209 -8.12 -0.45 -1.89
C PHE A 209 -8.24 -1.26 -3.17
N ASN A 210 -8.15 -0.59 -4.33
CA ASN A 210 -8.27 -1.27 -5.63
C ASN A 210 -7.12 -2.26 -5.86
N THR A 211 -5.88 -1.87 -5.55
CA THR A 211 -4.70 -2.71 -5.70
C THR A 211 -4.78 -3.93 -4.77
N LEU A 212 -5.17 -3.76 -3.50
CA LEU A 212 -5.30 -4.89 -2.57
C LEU A 212 -6.44 -5.85 -2.96
N SER A 213 -7.59 -5.33 -3.37
CA SER A 213 -8.67 -6.16 -3.92
C SER A 213 -8.21 -6.97 -5.12
N TRP A 214 -7.47 -6.32 -6.03
CA TRP A 214 -6.94 -6.98 -7.23
C TRP A 214 -5.92 -8.06 -6.87
N THR A 215 -4.91 -7.77 -6.05
CA THR A 215 -3.91 -8.78 -5.66
C THR A 215 -4.55 -9.97 -4.94
N MET A 216 -5.56 -9.74 -4.11
CA MET A 216 -6.30 -10.80 -3.44
C MET A 216 -7.17 -11.62 -4.39
N THR A 217 -7.70 -11.01 -5.45
CA THR A 217 -8.39 -11.73 -6.53
C THR A 217 -7.43 -12.61 -7.31
N GLU A 218 -6.28 -12.07 -7.72
CA GLU A 218 -5.24 -12.83 -8.42
C GLU A 218 -4.71 -14.00 -7.56
N PHE A 219 -4.57 -13.78 -6.26
CA PHE A 219 -4.21 -14.83 -5.31
C PHE A 219 -5.27 -15.95 -5.29
N SER A 220 -6.55 -15.59 -5.15
CA SER A 220 -7.66 -16.55 -5.13
C SER A 220 -7.75 -17.36 -6.43
N VAL A 221 -7.63 -16.70 -7.57
CA VAL A 221 -7.59 -17.34 -8.89
C VAL A 221 -6.40 -18.30 -8.98
N SER A 222 -5.19 -17.85 -8.58
CA SER A 222 -3.99 -18.69 -8.59
C SER A 222 -4.15 -19.94 -7.73
N VAL A 223 -4.74 -19.82 -6.54
CA VAL A 223 -5.01 -20.96 -5.65
C VAL A 223 -6.02 -21.91 -6.29
N ARG A 224 -7.12 -21.40 -6.84
CA ARG A 224 -8.16 -22.22 -7.49
C ARG A 224 -7.63 -22.98 -8.70
N GLU A 225 -6.85 -22.34 -9.55
CA GLU A 225 -6.23 -23.01 -10.70
C GLU A 225 -5.30 -24.16 -10.29
N MET A 226 -4.56 -23.98 -9.18
CA MET A 226 -3.71 -25.04 -8.64
C MET A 226 -4.54 -26.19 -8.04
N GLN A 227 -5.68 -25.87 -7.41
CA GLN A 227 -6.61 -26.88 -6.86
C GLN A 227 -7.25 -27.71 -7.97
N GLU A 228 -7.78 -27.07 -9.01
CA GLU A 228 -8.48 -27.74 -10.11
C GLU A 228 -7.57 -28.71 -10.88
N LYS A 229 -6.29 -28.37 -11.03
CA LYS A 229 -5.33 -29.18 -11.79
C LYS A 229 -4.69 -30.30 -10.96
N TYR A 230 -4.81 -30.27 -9.63
CA TYR A 230 -4.11 -31.16 -8.67
C TYR A 230 -2.60 -31.34 -8.96
N GLN A 231 -2.00 -30.40 -9.71
CA GLN A 231 -0.60 -30.37 -10.11
C GLN A 231 -0.08 -28.96 -9.86
N VAL A 232 0.84 -28.83 -8.91
CA VAL A 232 1.44 -27.55 -8.54
C VAL A 232 2.81 -27.46 -9.20
N THR A 233 2.93 -26.60 -10.23
CA THR A 233 4.24 -26.28 -10.79
C THR A 233 4.99 -25.28 -9.90
N GLU A 234 6.32 -25.38 -9.83
CA GLU A 234 7.16 -24.45 -9.05
C GLU A 234 6.93 -22.98 -9.45
N LEU A 235 6.72 -22.74 -10.75
CA LEU A 235 6.44 -21.39 -11.27
C LEU A 235 5.10 -20.83 -10.74
N GLN A 236 4.03 -21.63 -10.75
CA GLN A 236 2.72 -21.20 -10.24
C GLN A 236 2.78 -20.97 -8.72
N GLN A 237 3.46 -21.87 -8.00
CA GLN A 237 3.65 -21.75 -6.56
C GLN A 237 4.41 -20.46 -6.20
N ARG A 238 5.50 -20.16 -6.92
CA ARG A 238 6.28 -18.95 -6.70
C ARG A 238 5.48 -17.68 -7.01
N LYS A 239 4.71 -17.67 -8.10
CA LYS A 239 3.81 -16.56 -8.45
C LYS A 239 2.77 -16.34 -7.35
N CYS A 240 2.07 -17.40 -6.94
CA CYS A 240 1.06 -17.35 -5.88
C CYS A 240 1.63 -16.80 -4.57
N SER A 241 2.80 -17.31 -4.17
CA SER A 241 3.51 -16.85 -2.98
C SER A 241 3.89 -15.37 -3.05
N VAL A 242 4.38 -14.88 -4.19
CA VAL A 242 4.70 -13.45 -4.38
C VAL A 242 3.43 -12.60 -4.31
N ILE A 243 2.33 -13.01 -4.95
CA ILE A 243 1.06 -12.27 -4.92
C ILE A 243 0.50 -12.22 -3.48
N PHE A 244 0.61 -13.31 -2.73
CA PHE A 244 0.20 -13.36 -1.34
C PHE A 244 1.03 -12.42 -0.46
N ASP A 245 2.36 -12.41 -0.63
CA ASP A 245 3.26 -11.50 0.09
C ASP A 245 2.93 -10.03 -0.21
N LEU A 246 2.73 -9.69 -1.49
CA LEU A 246 2.31 -8.35 -1.90
C LEU A 246 0.97 -7.95 -1.28
N SER A 247 0.01 -8.88 -1.19
CA SER A 247 -1.28 -8.64 -0.53
C SER A 247 -1.13 -8.37 0.97
N CYS A 248 -0.27 -9.13 1.66
CA CYS A 248 0.05 -8.89 3.07
C CYS A 248 0.69 -7.51 3.26
N ASN A 249 1.61 -7.14 2.38
CA ASN A 249 2.31 -5.86 2.39
C ASN A 249 1.35 -4.67 2.21
N LEU A 250 0.40 -4.77 1.27
CA LEU A 250 -0.64 -3.75 1.09
C LEU A 250 -1.58 -3.65 2.32
N ALA A 251 -1.97 -4.79 2.89
CA ALA A 251 -2.81 -4.82 4.10
C ALA A 251 -2.11 -4.17 5.31
N ARG A 252 -0.79 -4.32 5.43
CA ARG A 252 0.03 -3.65 6.45
C ARG A 252 0.12 -2.14 6.26
N VAL A 253 0.19 -1.66 5.02
CA VAL A 253 0.09 -0.21 4.74
C VAL A 253 -1.30 0.32 5.09
N LEU A 254 -2.36 -0.45 4.82
CA LEU A 254 -3.72 -0.08 5.20
C LEU A 254 -3.93 -0.07 6.72
N GLU A 255 -3.34 -1.02 7.44
CA GLU A 255 -3.29 -1.04 8.91
C GLU A 255 -2.61 0.20 9.49
N PHE A 256 -1.50 0.64 8.88
CA PHE A 256 -0.87 1.91 9.25
C PHE A 256 -1.82 3.10 9.04
N CYS A 257 -2.53 3.15 7.92
CA CYS A 257 -3.49 4.23 7.63
C CYS A 257 -4.59 4.31 8.69
N THR A 258 -5.13 3.17 9.13
CA THR A 258 -6.20 3.13 10.15
C THR A 258 -5.69 3.42 11.56
N SER A 259 -4.42 3.13 11.84
CA SER A 259 -3.76 3.50 13.10
C SER A 259 -3.53 5.01 13.20
N GLU A 260 -3.01 5.60 12.13
CA GLU A 260 -2.47 6.97 12.17
C GLU A 260 -3.50 8.02 11.77
N ILE A 261 -4.43 7.66 10.88
CA ILE A 261 -5.45 8.55 10.33
C ILE A 261 -6.84 7.87 10.46
N PRO A 262 -7.27 7.46 11.67
CA PRO A 262 -8.56 6.79 11.85
C PRO A 262 -9.75 7.68 11.43
N GLN A 263 -9.59 9.00 11.50
CA GLN A 263 -10.65 9.95 11.17
C GLN A 263 -11.06 9.90 9.69
N ALA A 264 -10.18 9.48 8.78
CA ALA A 264 -10.54 9.31 7.37
C ALA A 264 -11.54 8.16 7.13
N PHE A 265 -11.73 7.28 8.12
CA PHE A 265 -12.69 6.19 8.10
C PHE A 265 -13.89 6.48 9.01
N LEU A 266 -13.64 7.11 10.15
CA LEU A 266 -14.65 7.32 11.19
C LEU A 266 -15.42 8.63 11.06
N SER A 267 -14.92 9.63 10.33
CA SER A 267 -15.60 10.93 10.18
C SER A 267 -16.11 11.15 8.75
N GLY A 268 -17.15 11.97 8.60
CA GLY A 268 -17.70 12.34 7.29
C GLY A 268 -18.58 11.24 6.69
N SER A 269 -18.46 11.00 5.37
CA SER A 269 -19.20 9.90 4.75
C SER A 269 -18.64 8.55 5.18
N ASP A 270 -19.51 7.55 5.34
CA ASP A 270 -19.12 6.18 5.70
C ASP A 270 -18.47 5.41 4.54
N MET A 271 -18.25 6.04 3.38
CA MET A 271 -17.73 5.41 2.16
C MET A 271 -16.42 4.66 2.36
N ASN A 272 -15.44 5.29 3.03
CA ASN A 272 -14.16 4.64 3.30
C ASN A 272 -14.31 3.46 4.25
N LEU A 273 -15.18 3.58 5.26
CA LEU A 273 -15.44 2.51 6.21
C LEU A 273 -16.19 1.34 5.55
N ARG A 274 -17.21 1.62 4.74
CA ARG A 274 -17.92 0.59 3.95
C ARG A 274 -16.97 -0.17 3.05
N ARG A 275 -16.16 0.53 2.24
CA ARG A 275 -15.14 -0.11 1.38
C ARG A 275 -14.13 -0.95 2.17
N LEU A 276 -13.69 -0.45 3.33
CA LEU A 276 -12.75 -1.16 4.20
C LEU A 276 -13.37 -2.44 4.78
N THR A 277 -14.58 -2.35 5.31
CA THR A 277 -15.30 -3.52 5.85
C THR A 277 -15.59 -4.55 4.76
N GLU A 278 -16.05 -4.13 3.58
CA GLU A 278 -16.25 -4.99 2.40
C GLU A 278 -14.95 -5.72 2.02
N LEU A 279 -13.83 -4.99 1.98
CA LEU A 279 -12.52 -5.57 1.70
C LEU A 279 -12.09 -6.57 2.78
N ILE A 280 -12.29 -6.26 4.07
CA ILE A 280 -11.97 -7.19 5.16
C ILE A 280 -12.76 -8.49 4.99
N VAL A 281 -14.08 -8.39 4.78
CA VAL A 281 -14.95 -9.55 4.61
C VAL A 281 -14.58 -10.33 3.35
N PHE A 282 -14.28 -9.63 2.25
CA PHE A 282 -13.78 -10.25 1.02
C PHE A 282 -12.51 -11.05 1.27
N ILE A 283 -11.48 -10.46 1.88
CA ILE A 283 -10.22 -11.13 2.18
C ILE A 283 -10.44 -12.32 3.11
N LEU A 284 -11.20 -12.14 4.19
CA LEU A 284 -11.52 -13.23 5.11
C LEU A 284 -12.19 -14.38 4.38
N ASN A 285 -13.20 -14.09 3.55
CA ASN A 285 -13.90 -15.10 2.76
C ASN A 285 -12.95 -15.86 1.83
N GLN A 286 -12.01 -15.18 1.16
CA GLN A 286 -11.01 -15.85 0.30
C GLN A 286 -10.08 -16.77 1.10
N ILE A 287 -9.62 -16.33 2.28
CA ILE A 287 -8.72 -17.11 3.13
C ILE A 287 -9.45 -18.30 3.79
N THR A 288 -10.72 -18.14 4.16
CA THR A 288 -11.53 -19.21 4.77
C THR A 288 -12.10 -20.18 3.74
N SER A 289 -12.44 -19.71 2.54
CA SER A 289 -12.99 -20.53 1.45
C SER A 289 -11.91 -21.30 0.69
N ALA A 290 -10.62 -20.95 0.83
CA ALA A 290 -9.53 -21.75 0.29
C ALA A 290 -9.57 -23.14 0.93
N ALA A 291 -10.19 -24.09 0.22
CA ALA A 291 -10.40 -25.45 0.68
C ALA A 291 -9.08 -26.14 1.02
N ASP A 292 -9.10 -26.85 2.14
CA ASP A 292 -8.00 -27.53 2.84
C ASP A 292 -6.88 -26.60 3.38
N ALA A 293 -6.71 -26.61 4.70
CA ALA A 293 -5.59 -25.96 5.37
C ALA A 293 -4.24 -26.47 4.88
N GLU A 294 -4.18 -27.75 4.52
CA GLU A 294 -2.98 -28.38 4.00
C GLU A 294 -2.65 -27.91 2.58
N PHE A 295 -3.66 -27.69 1.74
CA PHE A 295 -3.45 -27.20 0.37
C PHE A 295 -2.96 -25.75 0.35
N PHE A 296 -3.47 -24.89 1.24
CA PHE A 296 -2.99 -23.52 1.38
C PHE A 296 -1.50 -23.49 1.77
N ASP A 297 -1.13 -24.27 2.79
CA ASP A 297 0.27 -24.39 3.23
C ASP A 297 1.15 -24.97 2.12
N LEU A 298 0.67 -25.96 1.36
CA LEU A 298 1.36 -26.53 0.20
C LEU A 298 1.58 -25.49 -0.91
N SER A 299 0.56 -24.69 -1.21
CA SER A 299 0.60 -23.64 -2.25
C SER A 299 1.62 -22.54 -1.97
N LEU A 300 2.04 -22.38 -0.71
CA LEU A 300 2.97 -21.33 -0.27
C LEU A 300 4.35 -21.86 0.13
N ARG A 301 4.56 -23.18 0.10
CA ARG A 301 5.80 -23.84 0.54
C ARG A 301 6.95 -23.69 -0.47
N GLN A 302 7.71 -22.60 -0.42
CA GLN A 302 8.91 -22.45 -1.24
C GLN A 302 10.04 -23.40 -0.78
N HIS A 303 10.70 -24.09 -1.72
CA HIS A 303 11.91 -24.90 -1.45
C HIS A 303 13.15 -23.98 -1.48
N GLY A 304 13.91 -23.92 -0.38
CA GLY A 304 15.27 -23.34 -0.39
C GLY A 304 15.47 -21.90 0.12
N GLN A 305 14.51 -21.26 0.81
CA GLN A 305 14.72 -19.98 1.51
C GLN A 305 14.53 -20.09 3.02
N SER A 306 15.34 -19.35 3.78
CA SER A 306 15.39 -19.36 5.25
C SER A 306 14.30 -18.51 5.92
N LEU A 307 13.52 -19.17 6.78
CA LEU A 307 13.05 -18.79 8.11
C LEU A 307 11.98 -17.70 8.38
N GLU A 308 11.17 -17.29 7.40
CA GLU A 308 9.80 -16.83 7.71
C GLU A 308 8.82 -17.70 6.92
N LYS A 309 8.22 -18.68 7.61
CA LYS A 309 7.21 -19.54 7.03
C LYS A 309 6.02 -18.65 6.64
N ILE A 310 5.83 -18.45 5.33
CA ILE A 310 4.62 -17.79 4.82
C ILE A 310 3.42 -18.54 5.40
N ASN A 311 2.55 -17.81 6.10
CA ASN A 311 1.44 -18.39 6.84
C ASN A 311 0.23 -17.46 6.78
N ARG A 312 -0.95 -18.01 7.06
CA ARG A 312 -2.22 -17.26 7.07
C ARG A 312 -2.19 -16.07 8.03
N GLY A 313 -1.47 -16.17 9.15
CA GLY A 313 -1.31 -15.10 10.11
C GLY A 313 -0.73 -13.81 9.50
N MET A 314 0.05 -13.89 8.42
CA MET A 314 0.60 -12.71 7.75
C MET A 314 -0.46 -11.76 7.20
N ILE A 315 -1.57 -12.29 6.67
CA ILE A 315 -2.70 -11.48 6.19
C ILE A 315 -3.75 -11.27 7.28
N LEU A 316 -3.96 -12.23 8.17
CA LEU A 316 -4.96 -12.08 9.25
C LEU A 316 -4.54 -11.02 10.27
N ALA A 317 -3.24 -10.93 10.59
CA ALA A 317 -2.74 -9.97 11.57
C ALA A 317 -3.07 -8.51 11.21
N PRO A 318 -2.77 -8.00 10.00
CA PRO A 318 -3.16 -6.64 9.63
C PRO A 318 -4.67 -6.44 9.61
N LEU A 319 -5.49 -7.44 9.26
CA LEU A 319 -6.96 -7.31 9.33
C LEU A 319 -7.44 -7.13 10.77
N VAL A 320 -6.90 -7.90 11.72
CA VAL A 320 -7.20 -7.74 13.14
C VAL A 320 -6.76 -6.37 13.63
N GLY A 321 -5.55 -5.94 13.27
CA GLY A 321 -5.06 -4.63 13.65
C GLY A 321 -5.88 -3.49 13.07
N ILE A 322 -6.32 -3.58 11.81
CA ILE A 322 -7.24 -2.61 11.20
C ILE A 322 -8.51 -2.46 12.04
N ILE A 323 -9.16 -3.58 12.38
CA ILE A 323 -10.40 -3.56 13.17
C ILE A 323 -10.13 -2.92 14.53
N LEU A 324 -9.09 -3.38 15.23
CA LEU A 324 -8.76 -2.90 16.56
C LEU A 324 -8.38 -1.41 16.58
N ASN A 325 -7.66 -0.91 15.58
CA ASN A 325 -7.29 0.50 15.47
C ASN A 325 -8.53 1.39 15.36
N LEU A 326 -9.52 0.97 14.56
CA LEU A 326 -10.79 1.71 14.44
C LEU A 326 -11.63 1.63 15.71
N LEU A 327 -11.66 0.48 16.38
CA LEU A 327 -12.36 0.33 17.66
C LEU A 327 -11.74 1.21 18.75
N ASP A 328 -10.42 1.21 18.88
CA ASP A 328 -9.70 2.03 19.86
C ASP A 328 -9.92 3.53 19.58
N ALA A 329 -9.88 3.94 18.31
CA ALA A 329 -10.15 5.31 17.91
C ALA A 329 -11.62 5.74 18.10
N GLY A 330 -12.56 4.80 18.01
CA GLY A 330 -13.99 5.04 18.24
C GLY A 330 -14.35 5.29 19.70
N VAL A 331 -13.57 4.78 20.67
CA VAL A 331 -13.84 4.99 22.11
C VAL A 331 -13.46 6.39 22.58
N GLY A 332 -12.53 7.07 21.89
CA GLY A 332 -11.91 8.33 22.35
C GLY A 332 -12.60 9.63 21.90
N THR A 333 -13.63 9.58 21.05
CA THR A 333 -14.24 10.78 20.44
C THR A 333 -15.76 10.75 20.54
N GLU A 334 -16.32 11.35 21.59
CA GLU A 334 -17.77 11.63 21.71
C GLU A 334 -18.25 12.77 20.78
N TYR A 335 -17.82 12.78 19.51
CA TYR A 335 -18.32 13.76 18.55
C TYR A 335 -19.53 13.22 17.79
N ARG A 336 -20.59 14.01 17.76
CA ARG A 336 -21.84 13.76 17.02
C ARG A 336 -21.50 13.67 15.53
N GLY A 337 -21.64 12.47 14.93
CA GLY A 337 -21.38 12.23 13.50
C GLY A 337 -20.25 11.25 13.17
N GLN A 338 -19.76 10.48 14.14
CA GLN A 338 -18.80 9.40 13.88
C GLN A 338 -19.50 8.16 13.30
N ASN A 339 -18.91 7.56 12.27
CA ASN A 339 -19.38 6.32 11.65
C ASN A 339 -19.21 5.15 12.65
N ASP A 340 -20.31 4.47 12.96
CA ASP A 340 -20.30 3.30 13.85
C ASP A 340 -19.80 2.06 13.08
N VAL A 341 -18.63 1.56 13.46
CA VAL A 341 -18.00 0.37 12.86
C VAL A 341 -18.90 -0.86 12.99
N VAL A 342 -19.57 -1.04 14.13
CA VAL A 342 -20.50 -2.16 14.34
C VAL A 342 -21.65 -2.06 13.35
N GLU A 343 -22.23 -0.87 13.18
CA GLU A 343 -23.36 -0.67 12.27
C GLU A 343 -23.00 -0.93 10.82
N VAL A 344 -21.82 -0.51 10.38
CA VAL A 344 -21.40 -0.76 9.00
C VAL A 344 -21.27 -2.26 8.75
N PHE A 345 -20.62 -3.03 9.64
CA PHE A 345 -20.56 -4.49 9.53
C PHE A 345 -21.94 -5.16 9.63
N ALA A 346 -22.81 -4.70 10.52
CA ALA A 346 -24.17 -5.24 10.69
C ALA A 346 -25.10 -4.90 9.52
N SER A 347 -24.77 -3.88 8.72
CA SER A 347 -25.54 -3.47 7.53
C SER A 347 -25.21 -4.26 6.27
N MET A 348 -24.24 -5.16 6.32
CA MET A 348 -23.79 -5.93 5.15
C MET A 348 -24.80 -7.00 4.76
N GLU A 349 -24.96 -7.23 3.46
CA GLU A 349 -25.90 -8.21 2.89
C GLU A 349 -25.49 -9.68 3.12
N CYS A 350 -24.32 -9.93 3.70
CA CYS A 350 -23.75 -11.27 3.90
C CYS A 350 -23.43 -11.59 5.37
N PRO A 351 -24.39 -11.48 6.31
CA PRO A 351 -24.14 -11.61 7.75
C PRO A 351 -23.49 -12.95 8.15
N ALA A 352 -23.85 -14.05 7.48
CA ALA A 352 -23.24 -15.36 7.71
C ALA A 352 -21.73 -15.36 7.37
N THR A 353 -21.32 -14.77 6.25
CA THR A 353 -19.92 -14.65 5.84
C THR A 353 -19.13 -13.79 6.84
N VAL A 354 -19.72 -12.69 7.30
CA VAL A 354 -19.14 -11.84 8.34
C VAL A 354 -18.91 -12.66 9.61
N HIS A 355 -19.94 -13.34 10.12
CA HIS A 355 -19.84 -14.17 11.33
C HIS A 355 -18.78 -15.28 11.21
N CYS A 356 -18.76 -16.01 10.10
CA CYS A 356 -17.74 -17.04 9.84
C CYS A 356 -16.32 -16.45 9.84
N GLY A 357 -16.11 -15.30 9.20
CA GLY A 357 -14.83 -14.60 9.16
C GLY A 357 -14.33 -14.20 10.55
N PHE A 358 -15.18 -13.56 11.37
CA PHE A 358 -14.81 -13.20 12.74
C PHE A 358 -14.60 -14.41 13.63
N GLN A 359 -15.39 -15.48 13.48
CA GLN A 359 -15.18 -16.71 14.21
C GLN A 359 -13.84 -17.36 13.84
N TYR A 360 -13.45 -17.32 12.56
CA TYR A 360 -12.15 -17.79 12.12
C TYR A 360 -11.00 -16.99 12.75
N LEU A 361 -11.12 -15.66 12.76
CA LEU A 361 -10.14 -14.79 13.44
C LEU A 361 -9.99 -15.13 14.92
N LEU A 362 -11.09 -15.35 15.64
CA LEU A 362 -11.04 -15.67 17.08
C LEU A 362 -10.47 -17.07 17.37
N LYS A 363 -10.70 -18.04 16.48
CA LYS A 363 -10.20 -19.42 16.62
C LYS A 363 -8.77 -19.63 16.11
N TYR A 364 -8.21 -18.66 15.38
CA TYR A 364 -6.86 -18.77 14.85
C TYR A 364 -5.82 -18.89 15.98
N ASN A 365 -4.77 -19.70 15.78
CA ASN A 365 -3.73 -19.95 16.78
C ASN A 365 -2.76 -18.76 16.91
N TRP A 366 -3.24 -17.64 17.46
CA TRP A 366 -2.44 -16.43 17.68
C TRP A 366 -1.29 -16.65 18.66
N ALA A 367 -1.40 -17.59 19.59
CA ALA A 367 -0.34 -17.89 20.55
C ALA A 367 0.94 -18.38 19.84
N GLU A 368 0.79 -19.24 18.83
CA GLU A 368 1.90 -19.72 18.01
C GLU A 368 2.43 -18.62 17.07
N SER A 369 1.52 -17.86 16.45
CA SER A 369 1.87 -16.81 15.48
C SER A 369 2.58 -15.62 16.13
N LEU A 370 2.15 -15.21 17.34
CA LEU A 370 2.62 -13.99 18.01
C LEU A 370 3.66 -14.23 19.10
N ARG A 371 3.94 -15.50 19.48
CA ARG A 371 4.99 -15.89 20.45
C ARG A 371 5.09 -14.99 21.70
N GLY A 372 3.96 -14.67 22.32
CA GLY A 372 3.92 -13.86 23.56
C GLY A 372 3.91 -12.34 23.35
N ASP A 373 3.60 -11.85 22.15
CA ASP A 373 3.42 -10.42 21.88
C ASP A 373 2.30 -9.80 22.73
N ALA A 374 2.50 -8.53 23.14
CA ALA A 374 1.53 -7.79 23.94
C ALA A 374 0.16 -7.64 23.24
N SER A 375 0.13 -7.73 21.91
CA SER A 375 -1.10 -7.67 21.09
C SER A 375 -2.11 -8.77 21.43
N LEU A 376 -1.68 -9.90 22.03
CA LEU A 376 -2.60 -10.95 22.48
C LEU A 376 -3.66 -10.43 23.46
N THR A 377 -3.32 -9.42 24.27
CA THR A 377 -4.27 -8.81 25.22
C THR A 377 -5.40 -8.07 24.51
N ARG A 378 -5.15 -7.53 23.30
CA ARG A 378 -6.14 -6.81 22.49
C ARG A 378 -7.14 -7.75 21.80
N LEU A 379 -6.89 -9.06 21.73
CA LEU A 379 -7.86 -10.03 21.18
C LEU A 379 -9.18 -10.07 21.94
N ARG A 380 -9.18 -9.71 23.23
CA ARG A 380 -10.42 -9.58 24.03
C ARG A 380 -11.34 -8.49 23.49
N LEU A 381 -10.79 -7.42 22.91
CA LEU A 381 -11.57 -6.36 22.27
C LEU A 381 -12.25 -6.89 21.01
N LEU A 382 -11.54 -7.71 20.21
CA LEU A 382 -12.10 -8.37 19.04
C LEU A 382 -13.23 -9.35 19.41
N GLU A 383 -13.08 -10.09 20.51
CA GLU A 383 -14.12 -10.98 21.03
C GLU A 383 -15.36 -10.20 21.47
N LYS A 384 -15.18 -9.12 22.24
CA LYS A 384 -16.27 -8.23 22.63
C LYS A 384 -16.99 -7.64 21.42
N PHE A 385 -16.24 -7.16 20.43
CA PHE A 385 -16.78 -6.64 19.18
C PHE A 385 -17.60 -7.68 18.42
N SER A 386 -17.07 -8.91 18.26
CA SER A 386 -17.76 -10.01 17.58
C SER A 386 -19.09 -10.38 18.26
N ASN A 387 -19.15 -10.33 19.60
CA ASN A 387 -20.38 -10.58 20.35
C ASN A 387 -21.41 -9.45 20.17
N ILE A 388 -20.97 -8.18 20.20
CA ILE A 388 -21.84 -7.03 19.92
C ILE A 388 -22.40 -7.12 18.50
N LEU A 389 -21.53 -7.36 17.51
CA LEU A 389 -21.92 -7.52 16.12
C LEU A 389 -22.99 -8.60 15.94
N ARG A 390 -22.80 -9.78 16.56
CA ARG A 390 -23.78 -10.87 16.55
C ARG A 390 -25.14 -10.44 17.10
N SER A 391 -25.16 -9.82 18.28
CA SER A 391 -26.41 -9.35 18.88
C SER A 391 -27.16 -8.33 18.01
N ARG A 392 -26.42 -7.47 17.29
CA ARG A 392 -26.99 -6.42 16.45
C ARG A 392 -27.54 -6.97 15.14
N THR A 393 -26.83 -7.93 14.53
CA THR A 393 -27.31 -8.67 13.35
C THR A 393 -28.59 -9.45 13.66
N GLU A 394 -28.62 -10.21 14.76
CA GLU A 394 -29.80 -11.00 15.18
C GLU A 394 -31.02 -10.09 15.43
N SER A 395 -30.83 -8.95 16.08
CA SER A 395 -31.91 -7.98 16.33
C SER A 395 -32.50 -7.41 15.04
N ARG A 396 -31.66 -7.24 13.99
CA ARG A 396 -32.07 -6.68 12.70
C ARG A 396 -32.84 -7.70 11.85
N GLU A 397 -32.46 -8.97 11.90
CA GLU A 397 -33.20 -10.06 11.24
C GLU A 397 -34.62 -10.21 11.83
N VAL A 398 -34.76 -10.12 13.16
CA VAL A 398 -36.08 -10.15 13.83
C VAL A 398 -36.95 -8.95 13.44
N GLY A 399 -36.36 -7.77 13.25
CA GLY A 399 -37.07 -6.57 12.80
C GLY A 399 -37.57 -6.65 11.34
N MET A 400 -36.80 -7.28 10.45
CA MET A 400 -37.15 -7.44 9.02
C MET A 400 -38.28 -8.46 8.80
N ILE A 401 -38.36 -9.51 9.61
CA ILE A 401 -39.44 -10.52 9.52
C ILE A 401 -40.81 -9.93 9.87
N GLY A 402 -40.85 -8.80 10.61
CA GLY A 402 -42.10 -8.12 11.00
C GLY A 402 -42.71 -7.18 9.94
N PHE A 403 -42.01 -6.89 8.83
CA PHE A 403 -42.41 -5.87 7.84
C PHE A 403 -42.72 -6.40 6.44
N SER A 404 -42.70 -7.72 6.22
CA SER A 404 -43.01 -8.34 4.91
C SER A 404 -44.51 -8.40 4.62
N GLY A 405 -45.16 -7.24 4.52
CA GLY A 405 -46.57 -7.12 4.11
C GLY A 405 -46.87 -5.80 3.40
N GLY A 406 -46.88 -5.83 2.05
CA GLY A 406 -47.32 -4.75 1.15
C GLY A 406 -46.21 -3.77 0.77
N SER A 407 -46.05 -3.27 -0.46
CA SER A 407 -46.90 -3.26 -1.66
C SER A 407 -46.01 -3.15 -2.91
N GLU A 408 -46.38 -3.83 -3.98
CA GLU A 408 -45.83 -3.62 -5.33
C GLU A 408 -46.37 -2.28 -5.88
N GLU A 409 -45.76 -1.18 -5.46
CA GLU A 409 -45.82 0.07 -6.23
C GLU A 409 -44.45 0.22 -6.89
N ASP A 410 -44.46 0.28 -8.22
CA ASP A 410 -43.29 0.44 -9.08
C ASP A 410 -42.69 1.82 -8.78
N ASP A 411 -41.76 1.87 -7.84
CA ASP A 411 -41.11 3.09 -7.40
C ASP A 411 -40.11 3.53 -8.47
N ASP A 412 -40.59 4.30 -9.46
CA ASP A 412 -39.80 4.99 -10.50
C ASP A 412 -38.65 5.84 -9.90
N ASN A 413 -38.69 6.10 -8.59
CA ASN A 413 -37.68 6.81 -7.84
C ASN A 413 -36.60 5.89 -7.23
N GLN A 414 -36.59 4.59 -7.50
CA GLN A 414 -35.55 3.68 -7.00
C GLN A 414 -34.26 3.74 -7.82
N CYS A 415 -33.12 3.63 -7.15
CA CYS A 415 -31.81 3.57 -7.80
C CYS A 415 -31.63 2.26 -8.57
N CYS A 416 -31.54 2.34 -9.90
CA CYS A 416 -31.33 1.18 -10.79
C CYS A 416 -29.95 0.50 -10.68
N ILE A 417 -29.06 1.00 -9.81
CA ILE A 417 -27.73 0.41 -9.59
C ILE A 417 -27.73 -0.50 -8.36
N CYS A 418 -28.29 -0.04 -7.24
CA CYS A 418 -28.36 -0.84 -6.02
C CYS A 418 -29.74 -1.48 -5.77
N TYR A 419 -30.80 -1.05 -6.46
CA TYR A 419 -32.18 -1.49 -6.27
C TYR A 419 -32.65 -1.45 -4.80
N GLY A 420 -32.06 -0.57 -3.99
CA GLY A 420 -32.30 -0.55 -2.54
C GLY A 420 -32.25 0.84 -1.90
N CYS A 421 -31.97 1.89 -2.67
CA CYS A 421 -32.01 3.28 -2.20
C CYS A 421 -32.74 4.15 -3.22
N GLU A 422 -33.31 5.27 -2.79
CA GLU A 422 -33.91 6.25 -3.68
C GLU A 422 -32.86 6.95 -4.57
N ALA A 423 -33.26 7.27 -5.80
CA ALA A 423 -32.51 8.01 -6.81
C ALA A 423 -32.47 9.52 -6.50
N GLY A 424 -32.04 9.86 -5.29
CA GLY A 424 -31.99 11.22 -4.74
C GLY A 424 -30.78 12.06 -5.17
N ALA A 425 -30.05 11.68 -6.23
CA ALA A 425 -28.94 12.48 -6.76
C ALA A 425 -28.89 12.43 -8.29
N ARG A 426 -28.31 13.45 -8.91
CA ARG A 426 -28.16 13.56 -10.36
C ARG A 426 -26.75 13.99 -10.79
N PHE A 427 -26.34 13.52 -11.97
CA PHE A 427 -25.12 13.97 -12.63
C PHE A 427 -25.33 15.27 -13.40
N GLU A 428 -24.40 16.21 -13.30
CA GLU A 428 -24.35 17.39 -14.19
C GLU A 428 -23.21 17.23 -15.21
N PRO A 429 -23.42 17.56 -16.50
CA PRO A 429 -24.60 18.21 -17.08
C PRO A 429 -25.68 17.25 -17.61
N CYS A 430 -25.47 15.93 -17.58
CA CYS A 430 -26.32 14.97 -18.30
C CYS A 430 -27.65 14.61 -17.60
N SER A 431 -27.90 15.13 -16.39
CA SER A 431 -29.12 15.01 -15.59
C SER A 431 -29.59 13.59 -15.24
N HIS A 432 -28.81 12.55 -15.55
CA HIS A 432 -29.16 11.18 -15.17
C HIS A 432 -29.14 11.02 -13.64
N ARG A 433 -30.14 10.30 -13.11
CA ARG A 433 -30.39 10.13 -11.67
C ARG A 433 -29.96 8.76 -11.15
N SER A 434 -29.52 8.71 -9.91
CA SER A 434 -29.20 7.49 -9.14
C SER A 434 -29.05 7.86 -7.66
N CYS A 435 -28.89 6.90 -6.75
CA CYS A 435 -28.64 7.24 -5.35
C CYS A 435 -27.26 7.88 -5.19
N PHE A 436 -27.13 8.79 -4.23
CA PHE A 436 -25.89 9.53 -3.98
C PHE A 436 -24.70 8.57 -3.70
N VAL A 437 -24.95 7.46 -3.01
CA VAL A 437 -23.93 6.45 -2.69
C VAL A 437 -23.38 5.77 -3.95
N CYS A 438 -24.24 5.31 -4.86
CA CYS A 438 -23.80 4.69 -6.12
C CYS A 438 -23.04 5.69 -7.00
N ILE A 439 -23.53 6.93 -7.10
CA ILE A 439 -22.85 7.98 -7.86
C ILE A 439 -21.45 8.26 -7.28
N THR A 440 -21.36 8.57 -5.99
CA THR A 440 -20.09 8.91 -5.36
C THR A 440 -19.11 7.74 -5.39
N ARG A 441 -19.58 6.50 -5.23
CA ARG A 441 -18.74 5.29 -5.38
C ARG A 441 -18.18 5.14 -6.79
N HIS A 442 -18.99 5.39 -7.80
CA HIS A 442 -18.58 5.33 -9.20
C HIS A 442 -17.51 6.37 -9.54
N LEU A 443 -17.71 7.61 -9.08
CA LEU A 443 -16.81 8.73 -9.34
C LEU A 443 -15.41 8.59 -8.71
N LEU A 444 -15.23 7.65 -7.76
CA LEU A 444 -13.91 7.30 -7.25
C LEU A 444 -12.98 6.79 -8.36
N ASN A 445 -13.53 6.08 -9.34
CA ASN A 445 -12.75 5.42 -10.39
C ASN A 445 -13.03 5.99 -11.79
N CYS A 446 -14.21 6.55 -12.03
CA CYS A 446 -14.62 7.02 -13.35
C CYS A 446 -15.39 8.33 -13.27
N GLN A 447 -14.81 9.42 -13.78
CA GLN A 447 -15.42 10.76 -13.83
C GLN A 447 -16.41 10.93 -15.00
N ARG A 448 -17.13 9.85 -15.36
CA ARG A 448 -18.11 9.84 -16.46
C ARG A 448 -19.40 9.22 -16.00
N CYS A 449 -20.53 9.66 -16.53
CA CYS A 449 -21.84 9.09 -16.20
C CYS A 449 -21.92 7.64 -16.70
N PHE A 450 -22.36 6.70 -15.86
CA PHE A 450 -22.48 5.29 -16.24
C PHE A 450 -23.62 5.01 -17.23
N PHE A 451 -24.56 5.95 -17.44
CA PHE A 451 -25.63 5.81 -18.42
C PHE A 451 -25.25 6.30 -19.81
N CYS A 452 -24.68 7.50 -19.92
CA CYS A 452 -24.41 8.15 -21.20
C CYS A 452 -22.93 8.39 -21.49
N ASN A 453 -22.03 8.02 -20.58
CA ASN A 453 -20.58 8.20 -20.69
C ASN A 453 -20.11 9.67 -20.81
N ALA A 454 -21.01 10.64 -20.58
CA ALA A 454 -20.66 12.06 -20.53
C ALA A 454 -19.75 12.37 -19.32
N THR A 455 -18.78 13.27 -19.48
CA THR A 455 -17.95 13.74 -18.38
C THR A 455 -18.81 14.40 -17.31
N VAL A 456 -18.64 13.95 -16.07
CA VAL A 456 -19.36 14.51 -14.92
C VAL A 456 -18.59 15.71 -14.41
N LEU A 457 -19.28 16.83 -14.25
CA LEU A 457 -18.73 18.06 -13.69
C LEU A 457 -19.11 18.22 -12.22
N GLU A 458 -20.34 17.84 -11.86
CA GLU A 458 -20.88 17.97 -10.51
C GLU A 458 -21.92 16.87 -10.23
N VAL A 459 -22.14 16.60 -8.94
CA VAL A 459 -23.24 15.76 -8.45
C VAL A 459 -24.12 16.58 -7.54
N VAL A 460 -25.39 16.72 -7.90
CA VAL A 460 -26.37 17.48 -7.14
C VAL A 460 -27.31 16.53 -6.41
N ARG A 461 -27.48 16.71 -5.10
CA ARG A 461 -28.52 16.02 -4.33
C ARG A 461 -29.87 16.65 -4.65
N VAL A 462 -30.84 15.80 -4.96
CA VAL A 462 -32.22 16.20 -5.19
C VAL A 462 -32.90 16.16 -3.83
N ASP A 463 -32.87 17.26 -3.09
CA ASP A 463 -33.62 17.36 -1.84
C ASP A 463 -35.12 17.48 -2.17
N GLU A 464 -35.98 16.72 -1.49
CA GLU A 464 -37.43 16.72 -1.70
C GLU A 464 -38.14 18.02 -1.26
N ASN A 465 -37.42 19.07 -0.85
CA ASN A 465 -38.00 20.29 -0.27
C ASN A 465 -38.02 21.51 -1.20
N THR A 466 -38.40 21.33 -2.47
CA THR A 466 -38.88 22.46 -3.30
C THR A 466 -39.97 22.00 -4.27
N THR A 467 -41.18 21.79 -3.74
CA THR A 467 -42.45 22.17 -4.40
C THR A 467 -43.53 22.37 -3.36
#